data_AF-A0A6G2RTJ2-F1
#
_entry.id   AF-A0A6G2RTJ2-F1
#
_cell.length_a   1.000
_cell.length_b   1.000
_cell.length_c   1.000
_cell.angle_alpha   90.00
_cell.angle_beta   90.00
_cell.angle_gamma   90.00
#
_symmetry.space_group_name_H-M   'P 1'
#
loop_
_entity.id
_entity.type
_entity.pdbx_description
1 polymer ?
#
loop_
_entity_poly.entity_id
_entity_poly.type
_entity_poly.pdbx_seq_one_letter_code
_entity_poly.pdbx_strand_id
1 'polypeptide(L)'
;MVSSLPSRRPVGYRRDGRPIFPVLGASPEGETNDQLDDAPEAAGQEQQVTDAQERLGKLLTREKAQGERAAIKRLLASLGFESPKALTEFVAAQREAEQAAL
;
A
#
# COMPACT_ATOMS: atom_id res chain seq x y z
N MET A 1 -34.22 -25.44 -13.64
CA MET A 1 -33.56 -25.86 -14.89
C MET A 1 -32.08 -26.03 -14.58
N VAL A 2 -31.46 -27.15 -14.93
CA VAL A 2 -30.02 -27.37 -14.67
C VAL A 2 -29.25 -26.66 -15.79
N SER A 3 -28.47 -25.64 -15.45
CA SER A 3 -27.60 -24.98 -16.43
C SER A 3 -26.53 -25.98 -16.89
N SER A 4 -26.36 -26.11 -18.21
CA SER A 4 -25.30 -26.96 -18.76
C SER A 4 -23.96 -26.37 -18.37
N LEU A 5 -23.07 -27.21 -17.82
CA LEU A 5 -21.71 -26.78 -17.49
C LEU A 5 -20.98 -26.31 -18.77
N PRO A 6 -20.25 -25.19 -18.72
CA PRO A 6 -19.54 -24.68 -19.89
C PRO A 6 -18.43 -25.65 -20.29
N SER A 7 -18.08 -25.63 -21.58
CA SER A 7 -17.06 -26.53 -22.13
C SER A 7 -15.71 -26.32 -21.43
N ARG A 8 -14.98 -27.40 -21.11
CA ARG A 8 -13.63 -27.30 -20.51
C ARG A 8 -12.54 -26.93 -21.53
N ARG A 9 -12.92 -26.45 -22.72
CA ARG A 9 -11.96 -26.02 -23.74
C ARG A 9 -11.48 -24.61 -23.42
N PRO A 10 -10.18 -24.31 -23.59
CA PRO A 10 -9.69 -22.95 -23.46
C PRO A 10 -10.42 -22.01 -24.44
N VAL A 11 -10.81 -20.83 -23.97
CA VAL A 11 -11.38 -19.75 -24.80
C VAL A 11 -10.29 -18.89 -25.45
N GLY A 12 -9.04 -19.05 -25.01
CA GLY A 12 -7.89 -18.34 -25.54
C GLY A 12 -6.63 -18.63 -24.75
N TYR A 13 -5.56 -17.92 -25.09
CA TYR A 13 -4.27 -18.00 -24.42
C TYR A 13 -3.77 -16.60 -24.05
N ARG A 14 -3.12 -16.51 -22.90
CA ARG A 14 -2.43 -15.28 -22.46
C ARG A 14 -1.14 -15.07 -23.25
N ARG A 15 -0.52 -13.89 -23.14
CA ARG A 15 0.77 -13.57 -23.79
C ARG A 15 1.92 -14.49 -23.34
N ASP A 16 1.84 -15.05 -22.13
CA ASP A 16 2.78 -16.04 -21.59
C ASP A 16 2.42 -17.49 -21.96
N GLY A 17 1.46 -17.70 -22.86
CA GLY A 17 1.06 -19.02 -23.37
C GLY A 17 0.16 -19.84 -22.45
N ARG A 18 -0.23 -19.31 -21.28
CA ARG A 18 -1.14 -20.01 -20.36
C ARG A 18 -2.60 -19.98 -20.88
N PRO A 19 -3.33 -21.10 -20.85
CA PRO A 19 -4.72 -21.16 -21.34
C PRO A 19 -5.68 -20.39 -20.42
N ILE A 20 -6.70 -19.78 -21.03
CA ILE A 20 -7.81 -19.09 -20.35
C ILE A 20 -9.03 -20.02 -20.41
N PHE A 21 -9.60 -20.38 -19.26
CA PHE A 21 -10.77 -21.25 -19.17
C PHE A 21 -12.05 -20.45 -18.92
N PRO A 22 -13.21 -20.91 -19.42
CA PRO A 22 -14.51 -20.33 -19.06
C PRO A 22 -14.74 -20.33 -17.55
N VAL A 23 -15.39 -19.28 -17.05
CA VAL A 23 -15.82 -19.22 -15.66
C VAL A 23 -17.01 -20.16 -15.47
N LEU A 24 -16.86 -21.14 -14.59
CA LEU A 24 -17.92 -22.11 -14.29
C LEU A 24 -19.10 -21.38 -13.64
N GLY A 25 -20.30 -21.51 -14.23
CA GLY A 25 -21.51 -20.87 -13.73
C GLY A 25 -21.85 -19.52 -14.36
N ALA A 26 -20.93 -18.91 -15.11
CA ALA A 26 -21.21 -17.72 -15.92
C ALA A 26 -21.73 -18.14 -17.30
N SER A 27 -23.04 -18.33 -17.44
CA SER A 27 -23.68 -18.53 -18.74
C SER A 27 -23.85 -17.19 -19.44
N PRO A 28 -23.60 -17.08 -20.76
CA PRO A 28 -23.85 -15.85 -21.51
C PRO A 28 -25.34 -15.46 -21.51
N GLU A 29 -26.25 -16.42 -21.29
CA GLU A 29 -27.69 -16.19 -21.15
C GLU A 29 -28.13 -15.95 -19.68
N GLY A 30 -27.19 -15.78 -18.75
CA GLY A 30 -27.50 -15.58 -17.34
C GLY A 30 -28.03 -14.17 -17.06
N GLU A 31 -29.22 -14.08 -16.45
CA GLU A 31 -29.88 -12.81 -16.07
C GLU A 31 -29.04 -11.93 -15.11
N THR A 32 -28.01 -12.49 -14.48
CA THR A 32 -27.04 -11.74 -13.66
C THR A 32 -25.98 -11.01 -14.47
N ASN A 33 -25.80 -11.36 -15.75
CA ASN A 33 -24.78 -10.76 -16.61
C ASN A 33 -25.19 -9.36 -17.09
N ASP A 34 -26.50 -9.14 -17.25
CA ASP A 34 -27.10 -7.84 -17.61
C ASP A 34 -27.16 -6.86 -16.42
N GLN A 35 -26.94 -7.32 -15.18
CA GLN A 35 -26.95 -6.46 -13.98
C GLN A 35 -25.68 -5.62 -13.78
N LEU A 36 -24.69 -5.73 -14.68
CA LEU A 36 -23.48 -4.91 -14.64
C LEU A 36 -23.69 -3.49 -15.17
N ASP A 37 -24.73 -3.24 -15.97
CA ASP A 37 -24.99 -1.93 -16.58
C ASP A 37 -26.05 -1.09 -15.83
N ASP A 38 -26.92 -1.71 -15.01
CA ASP A 38 -28.06 -1.06 -14.33
C ASP A 38 -28.04 -1.21 -12.80
N ALA A 39 -26.89 -1.00 -12.16
CA ALA A 39 -26.81 -0.89 -10.69
C ALA A 39 -26.87 0.58 -10.23
N PRO A 40 -28.03 1.11 -9.79
CA PRO A 40 -28.06 2.38 -9.08
C PRO A 40 -27.64 2.13 -7.63
N GLU A 41 -26.35 1.95 -7.34
CA GLU A 41 -25.74 2.09 -5.99
C GLU A 41 -24.20 2.12 -6.09
N ALA A 42 -23.65 3.12 -6.77
CA ALA A 42 -22.23 3.47 -6.68
C ALA A 42 -21.93 4.51 -5.56
N ALA A 43 -22.94 5.05 -4.86
CA ALA A 43 -22.72 6.08 -3.85
C ALA A 43 -22.17 5.54 -2.51
N GLY A 44 -22.47 4.29 -2.15
CA GLY A 44 -22.02 3.68 -0.89
C GLY A 44 -20.62 3.05 -0.96
N GLN A 45 -20.21 2.57 -2.14
CA GLN A 45 -18.91 1.94 -2.34
C GLN A 45 -17.79 2.97 -2.48
N GLU A 46 -18.03 4.10 -3.16
CA GLU A 46 -17.07 5.21 -3.26
C GLU A 46 -16.71 5.79 -1.88
N GLN A 47 -17.69 5.90 -0.97
CA GLN A 47 -17.46 6.36 0.40
C GLN A 47 -16.62 5.38 1.23
N GLN A 48 -16.84 4.07 1.10
CA GLN A 48 -16.02 3.06 1.79
C GLN A 48 -14.58 2.98 1.24
N VAL A 49 -14.41 3.16 -0.08
CA VAL A 49 -13.10 3.15 -0.71
C VAL A 49 -12.28 4.38 -0.32
N THR A 50 -12.92 5.56 -0.24
CA THR A 50 -12.25 6.80 0.22
C THR A 50 -11.86 6.73 1.70
N ASP A 51 -12.74 6.21 2.57
CA ASP A 51 -12.44 5.97 3.99
C ASP A 51 -11.27 4.99 4.20
N ALA A 52 -11.18 3.94 3.36
CA ALA A 52 -10.09 2.97 3.40
C ALA A 52 -8.76 3.58 2.93
N GLN A 53 -8.78 4.43 1.89
CA GLN A 53 -7.59 5.13 1.39
C GLN A 53 -7.06 6.16 2.41
N GLU A 54 -7.93 6.93 3.06
CA GLU A 54 -7.51 7.86 4.12
C GLU A 54 -6.85 7.14 5.30
N ARG A 55 -7.41 5.99 5.72
CA ARG A 55 -6.83 5.17 6.79
C ARG A 55 -5.47 4.61 6.38
N LEU A 56 -5.34 4.15 5.14
CA LEU A 56 -4.08 3.64 4.61
C LEU A 56 -3.01 4.74 4.54
N GLY A 57 -3.37 5.95 4.11
CA GLY A 57 -2.48 7.12 4.15
C GLY A 57 -2.01 7.47 5.56
N LYS A 58 -2.90 7.39 6.56
CA LYS A 58 -2.54 7.60 7.99
C LYS A 58 -1.61 6.49 8.51
N LEU A 59 -1.74 5.26 8.04
CA LEU A 59 -0.83 4.17 8.43
C LEU A 59 0.55 4.33 7.78
N LEU A 60 0.60 4.63 6.48
CA LEU A 60 1.87 4.83 5.75
C LEU A 60 2.67 6.04 6.28
N THR A 61 1.99 7.13 6.66
CA THR A 61 2.67 8.29 7.27
C THR A 61 3.25 7.96 8.64
N ARG A 62 2.54 7.17 9.45
CA ARG A 62 3.05 6.66 10.73
C ARG A 62 4.24 5.71 10.54
N GLU A 63 4.16 4.81 9.57
CA GLU A 63 5.26 3.90 9.21
C GLU A 63 6.50 4.66 8.74
N LYS A 64 6.33 5.67 7.89
CA LYS A 64 7.42 6.57 7.47
C LYS A 64 8.07 7.26 8.68
N ALA A 65 7.26 7.83 9.58
CA ALA A 65 7.76 8.46 10.79
C ALA A 65 8.49 7.48 11.72
N GLN A 66 8.07 6.21 11.76
CA GLN A 66 8.77 5.16 12.50
C GLN A 66 10.11 4.80 11.83
N GLY A 67 10.15 4.71 10.51
CA GLY A 67 11.38 4.48 9.74
C GLY A 67 12.39 5.61 9.93
N GLU A 68 11.94 6.86 9.94
CA GLU A 68 12.79 8.03 10.22
C GLU A 68 13.37 7.98 11.64
N ARG A 69 12.54 7.65 12.65
CA ARG A 69 13.03 7.49 14.03
C ARG A 69 14.03 6.34 14.17
N ALA A 70 13.81 5.23 13.47
CA ALA A 70 14.74 4.10 13.45
C ALA A 70 16.07 4.46 12.77
N ALA A 71 16.03 5.22 11.67
CA ALA A 71 17.21 5.72 10.99
C ALA A 71 18.02 6.67 11.87
N ILE A 72 17.36 7.62 12.56
CA ILE A 72 18.02 8.54 13.50
C ILE A 72 18.67 7.76 14.65
N LYS A 73 17.99 6.74 15.21
CA LYS A 73 18.56 5.91 16.28
C LYS A 73 19.79 5.13 15.81
N ARG A 74 19.76 4.57 14.59
CA ARG A 74 20.93 3.91 13.98
C ARG A 74 22.09 4.89 13.75
N LEU A 75 21.80 6.09 13.26
CA LEU A 75 22.80 7.13 13.03
C LEU A 75 23.45 7.56 14.35
N LEU A 76 22.66 7.82 15.39
CA LEU A 76 23.19 8.14 16.72
C LEU A 76 24.09 7.03 17.28
N ALA A 77 23.65 5.77 17.16
CA ALA A 77 24.48 4.63 17.57
C ALA A 77 25.79 4.54 16.77
N SER A 78 25.74 4.78 15.45
CA SER A 78 26.94 4.75 14.59
C SER A 78 27.94 5.86 14.92
N LEU A 79 27.45 7.00 15.41
CA LEU A 79 28.25 8.12 15.86
C LEU A 79 28.69 8.00 17.34
N GLY A 80 28.23 6.98 18.06
CA GLY A 80 28.56 6.76 19.47
C GLY A 80 27.78 7.62 20.47
N PHE A 81 26.67 8.26 20.06
CA PHE A 81 25.84 9.07 20.96
C PHE A 81 24.65 8.28 21.50
N GLU A 82 24.45 8.32 22.82
CA GLU A 82 23.33 7.65 23.50
C GLU A 82 21.99 8.34 23.25
N SER A 83 22.00 9.64 22.95
CA SER A 83 20.78 10.41 22.71
C SER A 83 21.01 11.56 21.71
N PRO A 84 19.94 12.05 21.05
CA PRO A 84 20.04 13.25 20.20
C PRO A 84 20.53 14.48 20.98
N LYS A 85 20.21 14.57 22.28
CA LYS A 85 20.65 15.67 23.14
C LYS A 85 22.17 15.69 23.32
N ALA A 86 22.77 14.52 23.54
CA ALA A 86 24.22 14.40 23.66
C ALA A 86 24.94 14.87 22.37
N LEU A 87 24.39 14.54 21.19
CA LEU A 87 24.92 15.03 19.92
C LEU A 87 24.79 16.55 19.80
N THR A 88 23.64 17.13 20.17
CA THR A 88 23.46 18.60 20.10
C THR A 88 24.38 19.35 21.07
N GLU A 89 24.60 18.82 22.27
CA GLU A 89 25.51 19.40 23.26
C GLU A 89 26.96 19.34 22.77
N PHE A 90 27.38 18.21 22.19
CA PHE A 90 28.71 18.07 21.59
C PHE A 90 28.96 19.09 20.48
N VAL A 91 28.01 19.22 19.53
CA VAL A 91 28.14 20.18 18.43
C VAL A 91 28.15 21.62 18.94
N ALA A 92 27.34 21.93 19.95
CA ALA A 92 27.33 23.27 20.57
C ALA A 92 28.69 23.58 21.22
N ALA A 93 29.22 22.66 22.02
CA ALA A 93 30.53 22.81 22.67
C ALA A 93 31.67 22.93 21.65
N GLN A 94 31.62 22.15 20.57
CA GLN A 94 32.61 22.23 19.49
C GLN A 94 32.59 23.60 18.80
N ARG A 95 31.39 24.12 18.49
CA ARG A 95 31.23 25.45 17.89
C ARG A 95 31.69 26.57 18.81
N GLU A 96 31.41 26.47 20.11
CA GLU A 96 31.87 27.44 21.10
C GLU A 96 33.40 27.44 21.22
N ALA A 97 34.01 26.25 21.25
CA ALA A 97 35.47 26.13 21.25
C ALA A 97 36.12 26.68 19.98
N GLU A 98 35.52 26.45 18.81
CA GLU A 98 35.97 27.03 17.53
C GLU A 98 35.83 28.55 17.51
N GLN A 99 34.75 29.10 18.06
CA GLN A 99 34.54 30.55 18.16
C GLN A 99 35.48 31.21 19.18
N ALA A 100 35.83 30.52 20.26
CA ALA A 100 36.78 31.01 21.25
C ALA A 100 38.25 30.89 20.80
N ALA A 101 38.52 30.10 19.76
CA ALA A 101 39.85 29.92 19.16
C ALA A 101 40.12 30.85 17.96
N LEU A 102 39.14 31.70 17.59
CA LEU A 102 39.20 32.72 16.54
C LEU A 102 39.40 34.11 17.14
#